data_AF-A0A8X8G4F7-F1
#
_entry.id   AF-A0A8X8G4F7-F1
#
_cell.length_a   1.000
_cell.length_b   1.000
_cell.length_c   1.000
_cell.angle_alpha   90.00
_cell.angle_beta   90.00
_cell.angle_gamma   90.00
#
_symmetry.space_group_name_H-M   'P 1'
#
loop_
_entity.id
_entity.type
_entity.pdbx_description
1 polymer ?
#
loop_
_entity_poly.entity_id
_entity_poly.type
_entity_poly.pdbx_seq_one_letter_code
_entity_poly.pdbx_strand_id
1 'polypeptide(L)'
;MPSSREKIINELSAVSYVGGREASAALPAVESLGTKAVERYLETGRDLFLHDREVGKHFFHGTAALMEAFGGLDPWLSQARIFLSQRGSGPAAEGYFDQASTIRRRWGLDAEAAWFGIGAQWLGAHTESAAAYFHMPAEELFGSWGAAGLQTLLKPAEMLLQKRMGLRAYLKGAITMYERCGLDGLNQWVMGGIDVLNANRRRGEAWFRLESDESRQFMQSVLPGFHLGHHERFFSMMLQAWTGLHLPIERLEWPDSHHNFVETDGKAVYIPPVMASREKAILSFYHIGAHLSFDSYNEQGLRLIAQELGQTTLAQDAQGRIVWTTLFDRYGDNRWKFQRIFDIFEDVRVDVALDQRMPGYIARLQKLSQTTTPPEGSALAYWQLALQLSEKQPDANSFYGFSALMRGDSTIVDSFHLALKYYASSNMPSLTWIDYLTSYLPAHSPNMIRPVYMFGQKVSDTNHNTLQINQDGSFSRFSDMKTVDRERSDTPMEIERQNSSMITPRKRPKQDSKGLKIQRRVGTPPARGGRSSGGGLPQPAQINEDGLHENIVDGGILYPEWDYKTCRYKAGWAHVYERPLREKDAMSSSKH
;
A
#
# COMPACT_ATOMS: atom_id res chain seq x y z
N MET A 1 -8.63 -37.92 -55.05
CA MET A 1 -8.10 -38.14 -53.69
C MET A 1 -8.14 -36.81 -52.96
N PRO A 2 -8.73 -36.70 -51.76
CA PRO A 2 -8.77 -35.43 -51.04
C PRO A 2 -7.36 -34.92 -50.77
N SER A 3 -7.18 -33.60 -50.87
CA SER A 3 -5.90 -32.96 -50.56
C SER A 3 -5.51 -33.18 -49.09
N SER A 4 -4.22 -33.12 -48.74
CA SER A 4 -3.77 -33.32 -47.34
C SER A 4 -4.50 -32.38 -46.36
N ARG A 5 -4.72 -31.13 -46.79
CA ARG A 5 -5.57 -30.13 -46.12
C ARG A 5 -6.98 -30.64 -45.84
N GLU A 6 -7.69 -31.12 -46.87
CA GLU A 6 -9.07 -31.60 -46.73
C GLU A 6 -9.16 -32.81 -45.79
N LYS A 7 -8.15 -33.69 -45.82
CA LYS A 7 -8.09 -34.83 -44.90
C LYS A 7 -8.03 -34.38 -43.45
N ILE A 8 -7.13 -33.44 -43.10
CA ILE A 8 -6.97 -32.96 -41.71
C ILE A 8 -8.24 -32.23 -41.23
N ILE A 9 -8.87 -31.41 -42.08
CA ILE A 9 -10.11 -30.71 -41.72
C ILE A 9 -11.27 -31.70 -41.52
N ASN A 10 -11.36 -32.72 -42.38
CA ASN A 10 -12.36 -33.78 -42.24
C ASN A 10 -12.12 -34.62 -40.97
N GLU A 11 -10.87 -34.94 -40.65
CA GLU A 11 -10.49 -35.59 -39.39
C GLU A 11 -10.93 -34.74 -38.18
N LEU A 12 -10.61 -33.44 -38.18
CA LEU A 12 -11.03 -32.53 -37.11
C LEU A 12 -12.54 -32.43 -36.99
N SER A 13 -13.25 -32.32 -38.11
CA SER A 13 -14.71 -32.24 -38.17
C SER A 13 -15.37 -33.52 -37.66
N ALA A 14 -14.78 -34.69 -37.94
CA ALA A 14 -15.24 -35.98 -37.46
C ALA A 14 -15.08 -36.13 -35.95
N VAL A 15 -14.00 -35.59 -35.38
CA VAL A 15 -13.76 -35.59 -33.92
C VAL A 15 -14.58 -34.51 -33.20
N SER A 16 -14.74 -33.35 -33.83
CA SER A 16 -15.51 -32.22 -33.32
C SER A 16 -15.89 -31.27 -34.46
N TYR A 17 -17.19 -31.10 -34.70
CA TYR A 17 -17.70 -30.11 -35.64
C TYR A 17 -17.12 -28.70 -35.40
N VAL A 18 -16.97 -28.31 -34.13
CA VAL A 18 -16.38 -27.03 -33.75
C VAL A 18 -14.92 -26.96 -34.17
N GLY A 19 -14.13 -28.02 -33.96
CA GLY A 19 -12.72 -28.05 -34.36
C GLY A 19 -12.52 -27.87 -35.87
N GLY A 20 -13.33 -28.55 -36.68
CA GLY A 20 -13.31 -28.38 -38.14
C GLY A 20 -13.72 -26.98 -38.61
N ARG A 21 -14.74 -26.39 -37.95
CA ARG A 21 -15.20 -25.03 -38.21
C ARG A 21 -14.14 -23.99 -37.88
N GLU A 22 -13.54 -24.04 -36.68
CA GLU A 22 -12.50 -23.09 -36.26
C GLU A 22 -11.25 -23.20 -37.12
N ALA A 23 -10.81 -24.43 -37.44
CA ALA A 23 -9.69 -24.65 -38.35
C ALA A 23 -9.96 -24.02 -39.72
N SER A 24 -11.16 -24.19 -40.26
CA SER A 24 -11.55 -23.61 -41.55
C SER A 24 -11.61 -22.08 -41.52
N ALA A 25 -12.12 -21.50 -40.44
CA ALA A 25 -12.21 -20.06 -40.26
C ALA A 25 -10.83 -19.38 -40.15
N ALA A 26 -9.83 -20.08 -39.62
CA ALA A 26 -8.48 -19.56 -39.44
C ALA A 26 -7.58 -19.66 -40.69
N LEU A 27 -7.96 -20.49 -41.69
CA LEU A 27 -7.16 -20.72 -42.90
C LEU A 27 -6.80 -19.46 -43.71
N PRO A 28 -7.70 -18.49 -43.92
CA PRO A 28 -7.37 -17.30 -44.69
C PRO A 28 -6.13 -16.55 -44.18
N ALA A 29 -5.82 -16.65 -42.88
CA ALA A 29 -4.65 -15.99 -42.28
C ALA A 29 -3.31 -16.66 -42.64
N VAL A 30 -3.30 -17.91 -43.10
CA VAL A 30 -2.08 -18.70 -43.38
C VAL A 30 -1.98 -19.15 -44.84
N GLU A 31 -3.05 -19.04 -45.63
CA GLU A 31 -3.10 -19.52 -47.02
C GLU A 31 -2.02 -18.93 -47.93
N SER A 32 -1.67 -17.65 -47.73
CA SER A 32 -0.64 -16.95 -48.52
C SER A 32 0.77 -17.50 -48.33
N LEU A 33 1.02 -18.29 -47.28
CA LEU A 33 2.33 -18.89 -46.99
C LEU A 33 2.63 -20.16 -47.81
N GLY A 34 1.65 -20.66 -48.57
CA GLY A 34 1.79 -21.83 -49.42
C GLY A 34 1.45 -23.16 -48.75
N THR A 35 1.24 -24.19 -49.58
CA THR A 35 0.61 -25.46 -49.18
C THR A 35 1.32 -26.18 -48.03
N LYS A 36 2.65 -26.23 -48.03
CA LYS A 36 3.43 -26.91 -46.97
C LYS A 36 3.30 -26.23 -45.61
N ALA A 37 3.21 -24.90 -45.59
CA ALA A 37 3.05 -24.14 -44.35
C ALA A 37 1.66 -24.36 -43.76
N VAL A 38 0.62 -24.32 -44.61
CA VAL A 38 -0.76 -24.62 -44.23
C VAL A 38 -0.90 -26.04 -43.68
N GLU A 39 -0.26 -27.02 -44.30
CA GLU A 39 -0.25 -28.40 -43.83
C GLU A 39 0.37 -28.51 -42.43
N ARG A 40 1.59 -27.99 -42.22
CA ARG A 40 2.25 -27.96 -40.90
C ARG A 40 1.40 -27.27 -39.83
N TYR A 41 0.74 -26.17 -40.20
CA TYR A 41 -0.16 -25.42 -39.32
C TYR A 41 -1.36 -26.28 -38.90
N LEU A 42 -2.06 -26.89 -39.86
CA LEU A 42 -3.22 -27.74 -39.60
C LEU A 42 -2.87 -28.99 -38.81
N GLU A 43 -1.73 -29.63 -39.09
CA GLU A 43 -1.21 -30.75 -38.30
C GLU A 43 -1.00 -30.33 -36.85
N THR A 44 -0.35 -29.19 -36.61
CA THR A 44 -0.11 -28.69 -35.25
C THR A 44 -1.42 -28.38 -34.53
N GLY A 45 -2.35 -27.69 -35.20
CA GLY A 45 -3.66 -27.39 -34.64
C GLY A 45 -4.47 -28.65 -34.33
N ARG A 46 -4.39 -29.67 -35.19
CA ARG A 46 -5.01 -30.98 -34.94
C ARG A 46 -4.40 -31.64 -33.70
N ASP A 47 -3.09 -31.72 -33.64
CA ASP A 47 -2.39 -32.39 -32.55
C ASP A 47 -2.67 -31.68 -31.21
N LEU A 48 -2.70 -30.34 -31.19
CA LEU A 48 -3.12 -29.55 -30.04
C LEU A 48 -4.58 -29.81 -29.66
N PHE A 49 -5.50 -29.83 -30.62
CA PHE A 49 -6.92 -30.09 -30.37
C PHE A 49 -7.18 -31.50 -29.81
N LEU A 50 -6.43 -32.50 -30.30
CA LEU A 50 -6.50 -33.87 -29.80
C LEU A 50 -5.86 -34.00 -28.41
N HIS A 51 -4.85 -33.19 -28.12
CA HIS A 51 -4.25 -33.12 -26.78
C HIS A 51 -5.19 -32.46 -25.77
N ASP A 52 -5.74 -31.30 -26.12
CA ASP A 52 -6.72 -30.56 -25.35
C ASP A 52 -7.59 -29.70 -26.29
N ARG A 53 -8.91 -29.90 -26.20
CA ARG A 53 -9.87 -29.28 -27.12
C ARG A 53 -9.87 -27.76 -27.02
N GLU A 54 -9.73 -27.20 -25.82
CA GLU A 54 -9.77 -25.74 -25.63
C GLU A 54 -8.48 -25.10 -26.15
N VAL A 55 -7.34 -25.76 -25.98
CA VAL A 55 -6.06 -25.32 -26.57
C VAL A 55 -6.13 -25.24 -28.08
N GLY A 56 -6.68 -26.27 -28.73
CA GLY A 56 -6.85 -26.25 -30.18
C GLY A 56 -7.75 -25.10 -30.65
N LYS A 57 -8.79 -24.76 -29.90
CA LYS A 57 -9.63 -23.58 -30.21
C LYS A 57 -8.86 -22.28 -30.07
N HIS A 58 -8.15 -22.06 -28.96
CA HIS A 58 -7.35 -20.85 -28.75
C HIS A 58 -6.26 -20.71 -29.82
N PHE A 59 -5.63 -21.82 -30.24
CA PHE A 59 -4.70 -21.85 -31.37
C PHE A 59 -5.35 -21.33 -32.66
N PHE A 60 -6.52 -21.85 -33.05
CA PHE A 60 -7.22 -21.43 -34.27
C PHE A 60 -7.73 -19.98 -34.16
N HIS A 61 -8.32 -19.59 -33.03
CA HIS A 61 -8.83 -18.22 -32.79
C HIS A 61 -7.73 -17.17 -32.77
N GLY A 62 -6.59 -17.46 -32.15
CA GLY A 62 -5.46 -16.54 -32.06
C GLY A 62 -4.65 -16.41 -33.35
N THR A 63 -4.86 -17.29 -34.34
CA THR A 63 -3.99 -17.41 -35.52
C THR A 63 -3.81 -16.10 -36.28
N ALA A 64 -4.88 -15.34 -36.55
CA ALA A 64 -4.77 -14.09 -37.29
C ALA A 64 -3.90 -13.05 -36.57
N ALA A 65 -4.10 -12.90 -35.26
CA ALA A 65 -3.34 -11.96 -34.44
C ALA A 65 -1.86 -12.40 -34.29
N LEU A 66 -1.60 -13.70 -34.18
CA LEU A 66 -0.24 -14.25 -34.12
C LEU A 66 0.47 -14.08 -35.45
N MET A 67 -0.19 -14.36 -36.57
CA MET A 67 0.34 -14.16 -37.91
C MET A 67 0.75 -12.71 -38.16
N GLU A 68 -0.08 -11.76 -37.75
CA GLU A 68 0.21 -10.33 -37.84
C GLU A 68 1.39 -9.95 -36.94
N ALA A 69 1.37 -10.34 -35.66
CA ALA A 69 2.37 -9.93 -34.68
C ALA A 69 3.76 -10.56 -34.92
N PHE A 70 3.81 -11.78 -35.42
CA PHE A 70 5.05 -12.52 -35.66
C PHE A 70 5.55 -12.40 -37.10
N GLY A 71 4.74 -11.87 -38.03
CA GLY A 71 5.10 -11.69 -39.44
C GLY A 71 5.24 -13.00 -40.22
N GLY A 72 4.70 -14.11 -39.69
CA GLY A 72 4.88 -15.45 -40.25
C GLY A 72 4.40 -16.55 -39.31
N LEU A 73 4.49 -17.79 -39.80
CA LEU A 73 4.05 -18.99 -39.07
C LEU A 73 5.08 -19.47 -38.03
N ASP A 74 6.35 -19.45 -38.41
CA ASP A 74 7.46 -19.64 -37.47
C ASP A 74 7.86 -18.23 -36.96
N PRO A 75 8.06 -17.98 -35.66
CA PRO A 75 8.44 -18.91 -34.58
C PRO A 75 7.31 -19.43 -33.66
N TRP A 76 6.13 -18.82 -33.66
CA TRP A 76 5.08 -19.15 -32.69
C TRP A 76 4.51 -20.58 -32.88
N LEU A 77 4.53 -21.13 -34.09
CA LEU A 77 4.13 -22.53 -34.31
C LEU A 77 5.07 -23.51 -33.57
N SER A 78 6.36 -23.20 -33.51
CA SER A 78 7.34 -24.01 -32.77
C SER A 78 7.12 -23.91 -31.25
N GLN A 79 6.75 -22.73 -30.77
CA GLN A 79 6.38 -22.49 -29.38
C GLN A 79 5.10 -23.24 -28.99
N ALA A 80 4.07 -23.20 -29.84
CA ALA A 80 2.81 -23.91 -29.64
C ALA A 80 3.01 -25.43 -29.45
N ARG A 81 3.94 -26.03 -30.21
CA ARG A 81 4.25 -27.48 -30.10
C ARG A 81 4.84 -27.87 -28.76
N ILE A 82 5.46 -26.96 -28.00
CA ILE A 82 6.02 -27.26 -26.68
C ILE A 82 4.92 -27.66 -25.68
N PHE A 83 3.70 -27.15 -25.83
CA PHE A 83 2.57 -27.53 -24.97
C PHE A 83 2.15 -29.00 -25.14
N LEU A 84 2.51 -29.66 -26.25
CA LEU A 84 2.27 -31.10 -26.43
C LEU A 84 3.19 -31.99 -25.57
N SER A 85 4.24 -31.42 -24.99
CA SER A 85 5.27 -32.19 -24.25
C SER A 85 4.81 -32.70 -22.88
N GLN A 86 3.79 -32.07 -22.27
CA GLN A 86 3.31 -32.38 -20.92
C GLN A 86 1.80 -32.53 -20.91
N ARG A 87 1.26 -33.50 -20.18
CA ARG A 87 -0.18 -33.59 -19.93
C ARG A 87 -0.61 -32.49 -18.95
N GLY A 88 -1.77 -31.88 -19.21
CA GLY A 88 -2.28 -30.79 -18.37
C GLY A 88 -1.61 -29.44 -18.64
N SER A 89 -0.93 -29.30 -19.78
CA SER A 89 -0.40 -28.04 -20.28
C SER A 89 -1.50 -27.09 -20.79
N GLY A 90 -2.74 -27.55 -20.91
CA GLY A 90 -3.82 -26.83 -21.56
C GLY A 90 -4.04 -25.41 -21.05
N PRO A 91 -4.23 -25.20 -19.73
CA PRO A 91 -4.36 -23.85 -19.18
C PRO A 91 -3.13 -22.95 -19.43
N ALA A 92 -1.93 -23.51 -19.50
CA ALA A 92 -0.73 -22.73 -19.84
C ALA A 92 -0.74 -22.30 -21.32
N ALA A 93 -1.23 -23.16 -22.22
CA ALA A 93 -1.33 -22.86 -23.63
C ALA A 93 -2.43 -21.82 -23.91
N GLU A 94 -3.57 -21.90 -23.21
CA GLU A 94 -4.63 -20.88 -23.27
C GLU A 94 -4.08 -19.49 -22.94
N GLY A 95 -3.45 -19.33 -21.77
CA GLY A 95 -2.82 -18.06 -21.39
C GLY A 95 -1.74 -17.59 -22.36
N TYR A 96 -0.98 -18.52 -22.97
CA TYR A 96 -0.02 -18.17 -24.01
C TYR A 96 -0.70 -17.57 -25.25
N PHE A 97 -1.73 -18.24 -25.79
CA PHE A 97 -2.41 -17.78 -27.00
C PHE A 97 -3.15 -16.46 -26.80
N ASP A 98 -3.69 -16.23 -25.60
CA ASP A 98 -4.35 -14.96 -25.25
C ASP A 98 -3.40 -13.76 -25.26
N GLN A 99 -2.12 -13.97 -24.91
CA GLN A 99 -1.19 -12.87 -24.63
C GLN A 99 -0.04 -12.72 -25.63
N ALA A 100 0.42 -13.79 -26.28
CA ALA A 100 1.66 -13.78 -27.07
C ALA A 100 1.70 -12.70 -28.16
N SER A 101 0.60 -12.49 -28.88
CA SER A 101 0.52 -11.44 -29.92
C SER A 101 0.63 -10.02 -29.34
N THR A 102 0.03 -9.77 -28.18
CA THR A 102 0.11 -8.49 -27.46
C THR A 102 1.52 -8.26 -26.94
N ILE A 103 2.14 -9.30 -26.35
CA ILE A 103 3.50 -9.21 -25.83
C ILE A 103 4.48 -8.85 -26.96
N ARG A 104 4.37 -9.56 -28.08
CA ARG A 104 5.20 -9.33 -29.26
C ARG A 104 5.07 -7.92 -29.82
N ARG A 105 3.84 -7.41 -29.93
CA ARG A 105 3.57 -6.06 -30.47
C ARG A 105 4.05 -4.95 -29.54
N ARG A 106 3.89 -5.11 -28.23
CA ARG A 106 4.14 -4.04 -27.26
C ARG A 106 5.57 -4.04 -26.71
N TRP A 107 6.22 -5.19 -26.55
CA TRP A 107 7.58 -5.30 -25.99
C TRP A 107 8.60 -5.90 -26.96
N GLY A 108 8.19 -6.37 -28.14
CA GLY A 108 9.08 -6.82 -29.20
C GLY A 108 9.48 -8.30 -29.13
N LEU A 109 10.32 -8.70 -30.09
CA LEU A 109 10.77 -10.09 -30.28
C LEU A 109 11.52 -10.64 -29.07
N ASP A 110 12.52 -9.91 -28.57
CA ASP A 110 13.39 -10.42 -27.51
C ASP A 110 12.62 -10.61 -26.18
N ALA A 111 11.69 -9.70 -25.88
CA ALA A 111 10.84 -9.78 -24.70
C ALA A 111 9.88 -10.97 -24.77
N GLU A 112 9.23 -11.17 -25.91
CA GLU A 112 8.35 -12.32 -26.14
C GLU A 112 9.11 -13.64 -26.04
N ALA A 113 10.28 -13.74 -26.67
CA ALA A 113 11.09 -14.95 -26.62
C ALA A 113 11.58 -15.27 -25.19
N ALA A 114 11.97 -14.25 -24.43
CA ALA A 114 12.36 -14.41 -23.03
C ALA A 114 11.18 -14.85 -22.15
N TRP A 115 10.01 -14.21 -22.30
CA TRP A 115 8.79 -14.56 -21.58
C TRP A 115 8.36 -16.00 -21.88
N PHE A 116 8.29 -16.37 -23.16
CA PHE A 116 7.94 -17.73 -23.54
C PHE A 116 8.96 -18.75 -23.01
N GLY A 117 10.26 -18.45 -23.13
CA GLY A 117 11.32 -19.33 -22.66
C GLY A 117 11.23 -19.63 -21.16
N ILE A 118 10.95 -18.61 -20.35
CA ILE A 118 10.71 -18.76 -18.91
C ILE A 118 9.46 -19.60 -18.65
N GLY A 119 8.35 -19.31 -19.33
CA GLY A 119 7.11 -20.07 -19.18
C GLY A 119 7.26 -21.55 -19.59
N ALA A 120 8.05 -21.83 -20.62
CA ALA A 120 8.36 -23.19 -21.06
C ALA A 120 9.23 -23.95 -20.04
N GLN A 121 10.17 -23.27 -19.37
CA GLN A 121 10.92 -23.86 -18.25
C GLN A 121 9.98 -24.25 -17.10
N TRP A 122 9.04 -23.36 -16.75
CA TRP A 122 8.01 -23.66 -15.76
C TRP A 122 7.08 -24.79 -16.20
N LEU A 123 6.75 -24.89 -17.49
CA LEU A 123 5.93 -25.99 -18.01
C LEU A 123 6.63 -27.34 -17.82
N GLY A 124 7.95 -27.40 -18.04
CA GLY A 124 8.75 -28.59 -17.79
C GLY A 124 8.88 -28.94 -16.30
N ALA A 125 8.79 -27.95 -15.40
CA ALA A 125 8.94 -28.15 -13.96
C ALA A 125 7.60 -28.42 -13.23
N HIS A 126 6.55 -27.64 -13.53
CA HIS A 126 5.25 -27.67 -12.86
C HIS A 126 4.15 -26.98 -13.70
N THR A 127 3.24 -27.77 -14.27
CA THR A 127 2.21 -27.29 -15.21
C THR A 127 1.27 -26.23 -14.63
N GLU A 128 0.84 -26.34 -13.38
CA GLU A 128 -0.02 -25.31 -12.75
C GLU A 128 0.73 -23.98 -12.53
N SER A 129 2.05 -24.03 -12.30
CA SER A 129 2.86 -22.81 -12.21
C SER A 129 3.00 -22.15 -13.57
N ALA A 130 3.21 -22.94 -14.63
CA ALA A 130 3.22 -22.44 -16.00
C ALA A 130 1.88 -21.79 -16.37
N ALA A 131 0.76 -22.40 -15.99
CA ALA A 131 -0.56 -21.82 -16.19
C ALA A 131 -0.70 -20.47 -15.47
N ALA A 132 -0.31 -20.40 -14.19
CA ALA A 132 -0.34 -19.13 -13.44
C ALA A 132 0.57 -18.05 -14.06
N TYR A 133 1.70 -18.43 -14.63
CA TYR A 133 2.62 -17.52 -15.32
C TYR A 133 2.03 -17.00 -16.63
N PHE A 134 1.55 -17.89 -17.51
CA PHE A 134 1.01 -17.53 -18.81
C PHE A 134 -0.34 -16.82 -18.72
N HIS A 135 -1.08 -16.92 -17.62
CA HIS A 135 -2.31 -16.14 -17.38
C HIS A 135 -2.09 -14.81 -16.66
N MET A 136 -0.90 -14.56 -16.09
CA MET A 136 -0.62 -13.27 -15.47
C MET A 136 -0.62 -12.20 -16.58
N PRO A 137 -1.40 -11.10 -16.45
CA PRO A 137 -1.42 -10.04 -17.45
C PRO A 137 -0.02 -9.53 -17.74
N ALA A 138 0.36 -9.46 -19.00
CA ALA A 138 1.69 -9.06 -19.42
C ALA A 138 2.08 -7.66 -18.90
N GLU A 139 1.12 -6.73 -18.82
CA GLU A 139 1.35 -5.42 -18.23
C GLU A 139 1.79 -5.50 -16.77
N GLU A 140 1.16 -6.34 -15.96
CA GLU A 140 1.51 -6.54 -14.54
C GLU A 140 2.83 -7.30 -14.41
N LEU A 141 3.03 -8.30 -15.26
CA LEU A 141 4.20 -9.19 -15.19
C LEU A 141 5.50 -8.46 -15.60
N PHE A 142 5.45 -7.64 -16.65
CA PHE A 142 6.59 -6.83 -17.07
C PHE A 142 6.74 -5.54 -16.26
N GLY A 143 5.64 -4.97 -15.77
CA GLY A 143 5.63 -3.74 -14.98
C GLY A 143 6.53 -2.64 -15.55
N SER A 144 7.21 -1.92 -14.67
CA SER A 144 8.20 -0.87 -15.03
C SER A 144 9.60 -1.42 -15.33
N TRP A 145 9.87 -2.70 -15.07
CA TRP A 145 11.21 -3.32 -15.23
C TRP A 145 11.39 -4.09 -16.55
N GLY A 146 10.32 -4.31 -17.30
CA GLY A 146 10.35 -4.99 -18.59
C GLY A 146 10.77 -6.47 -18.51
N ALA A 147 11.11 -7.06 -19.66
CA ALA A 147 11.43 -8.49 -19.74
C ALA A 147 12.67 -8.91 -18.92
N ALA A 148 13.63 -8.01 -18.74
CA ALA A 148 14.86 -8.29 -17.99
C ALA A 148 14.59 -8.57 -16.50
N GLY A 149 13.60 -7.91 -15.89
CA GLY A 149 13.27 -8.12 -14.48
C GLY A 149 12.49 -9.41 -14.20
N LEU A 150 11.96 -10.10 -15.22
CA LEU A 150 11.20 -11.35 -15.03
C LEU A 150 12.02 -12.46 -14.36
N GLN A 151 13.26 -12.64 -14.80
CA GLN A 151 14.13 -13.66 -14.21
C GLN A 151 14.42 -13.35 -12.74
N THR A 152 14.67 -12.08 -12.43
CA THR A 152 14.90 -11.61 -11.07
C THR A 152 13.69 -11.88 -10.17
N LEU A 153 12.48 -11.57 -10.66
CA LEU A 153 11.22 -11.80 -9.94
C LEU A 153 10.97 -13.29 -9.65
N LEU A 154 11.31 -14.18 -10.59
CA LEU A 154 11.01 -15.61 -10.52
C LEU A 154 12.11 -16.46 -9.88
N LYS A 155 13.34 -15.96 -9.81
CA LYS A 155 14.47 -16.69 -9.20
C LYS A 155 14.16 -17.23 -7.79
N PRO A 156 13.52 -16.48 -6.88
CA PRO A 156 13.15 -17.03 -5.58
C PRO A 156 12.08 -18.13 -5.66
N ALA A 157 11.22 -18.09 -6.68
CA ALA A 157 10.15 -19.07 -6.84
C ALA A 157 10.65 -20.47 -7.17
N GLU A 158 11.82 -20.61 -7.81
CA GLU A 158 12.44 -21.92 -8.06
C GLU A 158 12.74 -22.67 -6.74
N MET A 159 13.20 -21.94 -5.72
CA MET A 159 13.41 -22.49 -4.38
C MET A 159 12.09 -22.84 -3.69
N LEU A 160 11.07 -22.00 -3.86
CA LEU A 160 9.73 -22.23 -3.31
C LEU A 160 9.04 -23.45 -3.94
N LEU A 161 9.30 -23.72 -5.22
CA LEU A 161 8.78 -24.90 -5.90
C LEU A 161 9.27 -26.20 -5.24
N GLN A 162 10.53 -26.26 -4.80
CA GLN A 162 11.07 -27.40 -4.04
C GLN A 162 10.32 -27.63 -2.73
N LYS A 163 9.71 -26.58 -2.17
CA LYS A 163 8.83 -26.61 -0.98
C LYS A 163 7.35 -26.79 -1.34
N ARG A 164 7.04 -27.20 -2.58
CA ARG A 164 5.69 -27.42 -3.13
C ARG A 164 4.82 -26.17 -3.11
N MET A 165 5.43 -25.01 -3.33
CA MET A 165 4.73 -23.74 -3.51
C MET A 165 4.82 -23.31 -4.97
N GLY A 166 3.67 -23.32 -5.65
CA GLY A 166 3.59 -22.94 -7.06
C GLY A 166 3.43 -21.42 -7.25
N LEU A 167 3.62 -20.98 -8.49
CA LEU A 167 3.57 -19.56 -8.85
C LEU A 167 2.22 -18.89 -8.55
N ARG A 168 1.12 -19.65 -8.56
CA ARG A 168 -0.22 -19.11 -8.24
C ARG A 168 -0.29 -18.42 -6.88
N ALA A 169 0.44 -18.92 -5.88
CA ALA A 169 0.45 -18.33 -4.53
C ALA A 169 1.50 -17.22 -4.37
N TYR A 170 2.47 -17.13 -5.28
CA TYR A 170 3.65 -16.29 -5.17
C TYR A 170 3.57 -15.04 -6.06
N LEU A 171 3.18 -15.20 -7.33
CA LEU A 171 3.48 -14.25 -8.39
C LEU A 171 2.88 -12.86 -8.12
N LYS A 172 1.61 -12.79 -7.73
CA LYS A 172 0.94 -11.51 -7.43
C LYS A 172 1.60 -10.79 -6.25
N GLY A 173 1.88 -11.50 -5.16
CA GLY A 173 2.56 -10.92 -4.01
C GLY A 173 3.99 -10.48 -4.33
N ALA A 174 4.71 -11.27 -5.13
CA ALA A 174 6.06 -10.95 -5.57
C ALA A 174 6.12 -9.70 -6.44
N ILE A 175 5.17 -9.54 -7.38
CA ILE A 175 5.04 -8.32 -8.21
C ILE A 175 4.83 -7.11 -7.29
N THR A 176 3.87 -7.17 -6.37
CA THR A 176 3.60 -6.08 -5.43
C THR A 176 4.81 -5.76 -4.54
N MET A 177 5.51 -6.78 -4.02
CA MET A 177 6.71 -6.60 -3.20
C MET A 177 7.85 -5.97 -4.00
N TYR A 178 8.07 -6.41 -5.23
CA TYR A 178 9.13 -5.89 -6.08
C TYR A 178 8.86 -4.44 -6.50
N GLU A 179 7.63 -4.14 -6.91
CA GLU A 179 7.18 -2.78 -7.26
C GLU A 179 7.38 -1.78 -6.14
N ARG A 180 7.09 -2.19 -4.90
CA ARG A 180 7.01 -1.28 -3.76
C ARG A 180 8.25 -1.28 -2.89
N CYS A 181 8.92 -2.42 -2.75
CA CYS A 181 10.05 -2.62 -1.86
C CYS A 181 11.36 -2.90 -2.60
N GLY A 182 11.31 -3.04 -3.93
CA GLY A 182 12.47 -3.41 -4.73
C GLY A 182 12.92 -4.85 -4.51
N LEU A 183 14.07 -5.19 -5.10
CA LEU A 183 14.64 -6.53 -5.05
C LEU A 183 14.99 -6.98 -3.62
N ASP A 184 15.57 -6.08 -2.83
CA ASP A 184 15.99 -6.41 -1.46
C ASP A 184 14.79 -6.72 -0.57
N GLY A 185 13.73 -5.92 -0.67
CA GLY A 185 12.48 -6.17 0.05
C GLY A 185 11.81 -7.48 -0.37
N LEU A 186 11.77 -7.77 -1.69
CA LEU A 186 11.29 -9.06 -2.20
C LEU A 186 12.08 -10.23 -1.60
N ASN A 187 13.41 -10.17 -1.61
CA ASN A 187 14.26 -11.24 -1.09
C ASN A 187 14.03 -11.47 0.41
N GLN A 188 13.97 -10.41 1.21
CA GLN A 188 13.71 -10.52 2.64
C GLN A 188 12.31 -11.10 2.92
N TRP A 189 11.30 -10.68 2.16
CA TRP A 189 9.93 -11.20 2.25
C TRP A 189 9.85 -12.68 1.90
N VAL A 190 10.60 -13.14 0.90
CA VAL A 190 10.67 -14.56 0.56
C VAL A 190 11.30 -15.36 1.69
N MET A 191 12.40 -14.89 2.27
CA MET A 191 13.06 -15.58 3.37
C MET A 191 12.15 -15.69 4.60
N GLY A 192 11.50 -14.60 5.01
CA GLY A 192 10.51 -14.64 6.11
C GLY A 192 9.33 -15.56 5.79
N GLY A 193 8.85 -15.54 4.55
CA GLY A 193 7.78 -16.42 4.08
C GLY A 193 8.17 -17.90 4.09
N ILE A 194 9.43 -18.24 3.84
CA ILE A 194 9.94 -19.62 3.94
C ILE A 194 9.84 -20.13 5.38
N ASP A 195 10.16 -19.31 6.37
CA ASP A 195 10.08 -19.70 7.77
C ASP A 195 8.62 -19.91 8.20
N VAL A 196 7.74 -19.00 7.81
CA VAL A 196 6.29 -19.13 8.02
C VAL A 196 5.74 -20.39 7.33
N LEU A 197 6.19 -20.67 6.10
CA LEU A 197 5.82 -21.86 5.33
C LEU A 197 6.28 -23.16 5.99
N ASN A 198 7.51 -23.19 6.52
CA ASN A 198 8.06 -24.35 7.21
C ASN A 198 7.28 -24.64 8.51
N ALA A 199 6.82 -23.59 9.20
CA ALA A 199 6.00 -23.72 10.40
C ALA A 199 4.55 -24.16 10.08
N ASN A 200 3.92 -23.56 9.07
CA ASN A 200 2.55 -23.89 8.66
C ASN A 200 2.30 -23.60 7.18
N ARG A 201 1.91 -24.64 6.42
CA ARG A 201 1.66 -24.53 4.96
C ARG A 201 0.63 -23.46 4.61
N ARG A 202 -0.53 -23.43 5.30
CA ARG A 202 -1.63 -22.49 4.99
C ARG A 202 -1.24 -21.05 5.31
N ARG A 203 -0.57 -20.83 6.44
CA ARG A 203 -0.05 -19.51 6.81
C ARG A 203 1.01 -19.03 5.82
N GLY A 204 1.88 -19.91 5.37
CA GLY A 204 2.84 -19.62 4.30
C GLY A 204 2.15 -19.22 3.00
N GLU A 205 1.10 -19.94 2.56
CA GLU A 205 0.35 -19.50 1.36
C GLU A 205 -0.27 -18.12 1.52
N ALA A 206 -0.91 -17.86 2.66
CA ALA A 206 -1.48 -16.55 2.95
C ALA A 206 -0.41 -15.45 2.99
N TRP A 207 0.79 -15.76 3.47
CA TRP A 207 1.94 -14.85 3.44
C TRP A 207 2.29 -14.45 2.01
N PHE A 208 2.51 -15.43 1.13
CA PHE A 208 2.94 -15.17 -0.25
C PHE A 208 1.84 -14.52 -1.10
N ARG A 209 0.57 -14.69 -0.74
CA ARG A 209 -0.56 -13.98 -1.36
C ARG A 209 -0.79 -12.57 -0.81
N LEU A 210 0.00 -12.12 0.17
CA LEU A 210 -0.21 -10.86 0.93
C LEU A 210 -1.62 -10.81 1.60
N GLU A 211 -2.16 -11.97 1.96
CA GLU A 211 -3.47 -12.13 2.61
C GLU A 211 -3.39 -12.13 4.13
N SER A 212 -2.21 -12.41 4.70
CA SER A 212 -1.98 -12.40 6.15
C SER A 212 -1.51 -11.03 6.65
N ASP A 213 -1.97 -10.62 7.84
CA ASP A 213 -1.56 -9.37 8.48
C ASP A 213 -0.05 -9.31 8.73
N GLU A 214 0.59 -10.43 9.08
CA GLU A 214 2.04 -10.46 9.32
C GLU A 214 2.83 -10.14 8.06
N SER A 215 2.38 -10.60 6.90
CA SER A 215 3.01 -10.33 5.59
C SER A 215 2.84 -8.86 5.18
N ARG A 216 1.67 -8.26 5.47
CA ARG A 216 1.43 -6.84 5.21
C ARG A 216 2.24 -5.93 6.13
N GLN A 217 2.33 -6.27 7.42
CA GLN A 217 3.18 -5.56 8.38
C GLN A 217 4.66 -5.69 8.01
N PHE A 218 5.09 -6.89 7.60
CA PHE A 218 6.44 -7.10 7.09
C PHE A 218 6.74 -6.20 5.89
N MET A 219 5.86 -6.19 4.89
CA MET A 219 5.99 -5.31 3.73
C MET A 219 6.20 -3.85 4.16
N GLN A 220 5.37 -3.33 5.08
CA GLN A 220 5.50 -1.97 5.59
C GLN A 220 6.85 -1.70 6.26
N SER A 221 7.42 -2.70 6.94
CA SER A 221 8.72 -2.60 7.62
C SER A 221 9.91 -2.58 6.67
N VAL A 222 9.77 -3.10 5.44
CA VAL A 222 10.86 -3.15 4.44
C VAL A 222 10.69 -2.15 3.29
N LEU A 223 9.69 -1.26 3.39
CA LEU A 223 9.51 -0.20 2.41
C LEU A 223 10.72 0.73 2.36
N PRO A 224 11.16 1.15 1.17
CA PRO A 224 12.25 2.11 1.04
C PRO A 224 11.80 3.48 1.55
N GLY A 225 12.64 4.12 2.34
CA GLY A 225 12.46 5.50 2.77
C GLY A 225 12.75 5.69 4.25
N PHE A 226 12.29 6.83 4.75
CA PHE A 226 12.37 7.21 6.15
C PHE A 226 11.12 6.70 6.88
N HIS A 227 11.29 5.76 7.82
CA HIS A 227 10.20 5.17 8.59
C HIS A 227 9.77 6.08 9.74
N LEU A 228 8.54 6.59 9.67
CA LEU A 228 8.05 7.57 10.64
C LEU A 228 7.73 6.94 12.00
N GLY A 229 7.28 5.68 12.00
CA GLY A 229 6.91 4.96 13.22
C GLY A 229 8.04 4.83 14.23
N HIS A 230 9.30 4.75 13.78
CA HIS A 230 10.47 4.70 14.68
C HIS A 230 10.80 6.06 15.32
N HIS A 231 10.15 7.13 14.87
CA HIS A 231 10.48 8.51 15.23
C HIS A 231 9.27 9.30 15.73
N GLU A 232 8.18 8.63 16.13
CA GLU A 232 6.95 9.28 16.62
C GLU A 232 7.23 10.26 17.75
N ARG A 233 8.00 9.87 18.77
CA ARG A 233 8.37 10.75 19.89
C ARG A 233 9.10 12.01 19.42
N PHE A 234 10.00 11.87 18.44
CA PHE A 234 10.71 13.02 17.86
C PHE A 234 9.74 13.98 17.17
N PHE A 235 8.81 13.46 16.37
CA PHE A 235 7.80 14.27 15.70
C PHE A 235 6.81 14.94 16.67
N SER A 236 6.38 14.24 17.72
CA SER A 236 5.53 14.84 18.76
C SER A 236 6.24 16.00 19.47
N MET A 237 7.52 15.85 19.81
CA MET A 237 8.31 16.93 20.42
C MET A 237 8.47 18.12 19.48
N MET A 238 8.73 17.87 18.19
CA MET A 238 8.83 18.93 17.19
C MET A 238 7.52 19.70 17.05
N LEU A 239 6.40 19.00 16.93
CA LEU A 239 5.08 19.61 16.83
C LEU A 239 4.86 20.52 18.06
N GLN A 240 5.03 19.97 19.26
CA GLN A 240 4.88 20.74 20.50
C GLN A 240 5.80 21.97 20.55
N ALA A 241 7.08 21.84 20.17
CA ALA A 241 8.05 22.92 20.27
C ALA A 241 7.69 24.13 19.39
N TRP A 242 7.23 23.89 18.17
CA TRP A 242 6.99 24.96 17.20
C TRP A 242 5.54 25.47 17.22
N THR A 243 4.57 24.57 17.42
CA THR A 243 3.14 24.87 17.29
C THR A 243 2.43 24.93 18.64
N GLY A 244 3.04 24.39 19.71
CA GLY A 244 2.42 24.23 21.02
C GLY A 244 1.38 23.11 21.08
N LEU A 245 1.21 22.36 19.99
CA LEU A 245 0.18 21.33 19.88
C LEU A 245 0.64 20.01 20.50
N HIS A 246 -0.27 19.38 21.22
CA HIS A 246 -0.11 18.06 21.83
C HIS A 246 -1.10 17.09 21.21
N LEU A 247 -0.79 16.59 20.02
CA LEU A 247 -1.66 15.68 19.27
C LEU A 247 -1.09 14.26 19.28
N PRO A 248 -1.94 13.23 19.49
CA PRO A 248 -1.56 11.85 19.21
C PRO A 248 -1.15 11.70 17.74
N ILE A 249 -0.16 10.85 17.50
CA ILE A 249 0.25 10.44 16.17
C ILE A 249 -0.30 9.04 15.94
N GLU A 250 -1.06 8.87 14.86
CA GLU A 250 -1.66 7.60 14.47
C GLU A 250 -1.07 7.15 13.13
N ARG A 251 -0.81 5.85 12.99
CA ARG A 251 -0.31 5.29 11.73
C ARG A 251 -1.48 5.05 10.79
N LEU A 252 -1.35 5.52 9.55
CA LEU A 252 -2.29 5.16 8.50
C LEU A 252 -2.11 3.67 8.19
N GLU A 253 -3.21 2.91 8.30
CA GLU A 253 -3.29 1.62 7.65
C GLU A 253 -3.14 1.85 6.15
N TRP A 254 -2.23 1.08 5.54
CA TRP A 254 -1.88 1.14 4.13
C TRP A 254 -3.10 1.31 3.24
N PRO A 255 -3.34 2.49 2.65
CA PRO A 255 -4.31 2.60 1.58
C PRO A 255 -3.62 2.17 0.28
N ASP A 256 -4.37 1.56 -0.63
CA ASP A 256 -3.96 1.32 -2.01
C ASP A 256 -3.63 2.61 -2.81
N SER A 257 -3.59 3.77 -2.14
CA SER A 257 -3.39 5.07 -2.76
C SER A 257 -1.91 5.37 -3.01
N HIS A 258 -1.63 6.05 -4.12
CA HIS A 258 -0.29 6.42 -4.58
C HIS A 258 0.35 7.57 -3.75
N HIS A 259 -0.12 7.83 -2.53
CA HIS A 259 0.20 9.07 -1.82
C HIS A 259 0.59 8.83 -0.37
N ASN A 260 1.76 9.37 -0.01
CA ASN A 260 2.33 9.33 1.34
C ASN A 260 2.27 10.74 1.94
N PHE A 261 1.08 11.15 2.36
CA PHE A 261 0.85 12.43 3.05
C PHE A 261 0.77 12.24 4.56
N VAL A 262 1.22 13.26 5.28
CA VAL A 262 0.83 13.45 6.69
C VAL A 262 -0.52 14.15 6.68
N GLU A 263 -1.50 13.60 7.39
CA GLU A 263 -2.87 14.14 7.43
C GLU A 263 -3.26 14.52 8.86
N THR A 264 -4.38 15.22 9.01
CA THR A 264 -4.96 15.51 10.33
C THR A 264 -6.48 15.48 10.27
N ASP A 265 -7.12 15.07 11.36
CA ASP A 265 -8.55 15.31 11.59
C ASP A 265 -8.78 16.43 12.62
N GLY A 266 -7.72 17.15 13.00
CA GLY A 266 -7.75 18.19 14.02
C GLY A 266 -7.56 17.65 15.45
N LYS A 267 -7.71 16.34 15.68
CA LYS A 267 -7.47 15.71 16.99
C LYS A 267 -6.28 14.78 17.01
N ALA A 268 -5.89 14.24 15.86
CA ALA A 268 -4.71 13.41 15.68
C ALA A 268 -3.98 13.78 14.39
N VAL A 269 -2.67 13.50 14.35
CA VAL A 269 -1.86 13.55 13.14
C VAL A 269 -1.71 12.12 12.62
N TYR A 270 -2.07 11.90 11.36
CA TYR A 270 -1.99 10.60 10.72
C TYR A 270 -0.75 10.53 9.83
N ILE A 271 0.09 9.52 10.03
CA ILE A 271 1.35 9.36 9.29
C ILE A 271 1.35 8.16 8.35
N PRO A 272 1.96 8.30 7.16
CA PRO A 272 2.26 7.16 6.31
C PRO A 272 3.40 6.33 6.95
N PRO A 273 3.55 5.05 6.59
CA PRO A 273 4.60 4.20 7.14
C PRO A 273 6.00 4.72 6.80
N VAL A 274 6.20 5.21 5.57
CA VAL A 274 7.45 5.76 5.08
C VAL A 274 7.25 7.06 4.31
N MET A 275 8.29 7.89 4.29
CA MET A 275 8.41 9.04 3.39
C MET A 275 9.74 9.01 2.66
N ALA A 276 9.83 9.70 1.52
CA ALA A 276 11.02 9.68 0.66
C ALA A 276 12.31 10.11 1.38
N SER A 277 12.22 11.01 2.36
CA SER A 277 13.36 11.44 3.16
C SER A 277 12.93 11.94 4.53
N ARG A 278 13.89 11.99 5.46
CA ARG A 278 13.72 12.64 6.77
C ARG A 278 13.31 14.10 6.63
N GLU A 279 13.90 14.81 5.67
CA GLU A 279 13.62 16.22 5.44
C GLU A 279 12.17 16.45 5.03
N LYS A 280 11.67 15.64 4.08
CA LYS A 280 10.25 15.65 3.66
C LYS A 280 9.33 15.44 4.86
N ALA A 281 9.63 14.45 5.70
CA ALA A 281 8.84 14.14 6.89
C ALA A 281 8.82 15.30 7.90
N ILE A 282 9.98 15.91 8.18
CA ILE A 282 10.06 17.05 9.09
C ILE A 282 9.21 18.22 8.59
N LEU A 283 9.35 18.59 7.33
CA LEU A 283 8.60 19.71 6.76
C LEU A 283 7.09 19.44 6.72
N SER A 284 6.67 18.21 6.38
CA SER A 284 5.24 17.84 6.41
C SER A 284 4.62 17.95 7.81
N PHE A 285 5.36 17.56 8.85
CA PHE A 285 4.91 17.71 10.23
C PHE A 285 4.75 19.17 10.64
N TYR A 286 5.66 20.04 10.20
CA TYR A 286 5.54 21.47 10.48
C TYR A 286 4.35 22.07 9.74
N HIS A 287 4.21 21.76 8.46
CA HIS A 287 3.12 22.25 7.63
C HIS A 287 1.74 21.85 8.20
N ILE A 288 1.53 20.57 8.53
CA ILE A 288 0.24 20.12 9.09
C ILE A 288 -0.03 20.73 10.47
N GLY A 289 1.01 20.88 11.29
CA GLY A 289 0.92 21.55 12.58
C GLY A 289 0.60 23.04 12.44
N ALA A 290 1.13 23.68 11.40
CA ALA A 290 0.91 25.09 11.12
C ALA A 290 -0.53 25.36 10.69
N HIS A 291 -1.16 24.50 9.88
CA HIS A 291 -2.59 24.62 9.58
C HIS A 291 -3.46 24.66 10.84
N LEU A 292 -3.12 23.85 11.83
CA LEU A 292 -3.82 23.77 13.10
C LEU A 292 -3.55 25.00 13.98
N SER A 293 -2.29 25.43 14.07
CA SER A 293 -1.89 26.59 14.90
C SER A 293 -2.25 27.95 14.31
N PHE A 294 -2.44 28.03 13.00
CA PHE A 294 -2.79 29.26 12.29
C PHE A 294 -4.21 29.22 11.73
N ASP A 295 -5.11 28.52 12.44
CA ASP A 295 -6.55 28.66 12.29
C ASP A 295 -7.13 28.27 10.90
N SER A 296 -6.46 27.38 10.15
CA SER A 296 -7.04 26.82 8.91
C SER A 296 -8.36 26.07 9.15
N TYR A 297 -8.54 25.54 10.35
CA TYR A 297 -9.73 24.77 10.73
C TYR A 297 -10.65 25.52 11.71
N ASN A 298 -10.52 26.85 11.75
CA ASN A 298 -11.30 27.69 12.64
C ASN A 298 -12.77 27.76 12.20
N GLU A 299 -13.69 27.44 13.13
CA GLU A 299 -15.13 27.38 12.85
C GLU A 299 -15.69 28.67 12.23
N GLN A 300 -15.26 29.84 12.73
CA GLN A 300 -15.78 31.12 12.26
C GLN A 300 -15.36 31.37 10.81
N GLY A 301 -14.09 31.13 10.47
CA GLY A 301 -13.59 31.28 9.10
C GLY A 301 -14.31 30.36 8.11
N LEU A 302 -14.50 29.10 8.50
CA LEU A 302 -15.19 28.12 7.64
C LEU A 302 -16.67 28.45 7.45
N ARG A 303 -17.35 28.94 8.49
CA ARG A 303 -18.74 29.41 8.37
C ARG A 303 -18.85 30.62 7.45
N LEU A 304 -17.89 31.54 7.48
CA LEU A 304 -17.85 32.68 6.55
C LEU A 304 -17.66 32.21 5.10
N ILE A 305 -16.72 31.29 4.86
CA ILE A 305 -16.52 30.70 3.52
C ILE A 305 -17.81 30.01 3.03
N ALA A 306 -18.46 29.22 3.88
CA ALA A 306 -19.73 28.58 3.55
C ALA A 306 -20.83 29.60 3.21
N GLN A 307 -20.96 30.68 3.99
CA GLN A 307 -21.93 31.75 3.73
C GLN A 307 -21.67 32.44 2.39
N GLU A 308 -20.42 32.75 2.06
CA GLU A 308 -20.06 33.34 0.76
C GLU A 308 -20.34 32.39 -0.41
N LEU A 309 -20.22 31.09 -0.16
CA LEU A 309 -20.60 30.06 -1.13
C LEU A 309 -22.11 29.85 -1.24
N GLY A 310 -22.92 30.56 -0.44
CA GLY A 310 -24.38 30.44 -0.42
C GLY A 310 -24.90 29.24 0.37
N GLN A 311 -24.06 28.64 1.22
CA GLN A 311 -24.43 27.51 2.08
C GLN A 311 -24.92 28.01 3.44
N THR A 312 -25.99 27.42 3.94
CA THR A 312 -26.58 27.77 5.25
C THR A 312 -25.92 27.05 6.42
N THR A 313 -25.31 25.89 6.16
CA THR A 313 -24.62 25.06 7.17
C THR A 313 -23.41 24.37 6.55
N LEU A 314 -22.41 24.06 7.38
CA LEU A 314 -21.29 23.20 7.00
C LEU A 314 -21.71 21.74 7.10
N ALA A 315 -21.48 20.96 6.05
CA ALA A 315 -21.74 19.53 6.10
C ALA A 315 -20.81 18.85 7.10
N GLN A 316 -21.39 17.97 7.92
CA GLN A 316 -20.67 17.20 8.92
C GLN A 316 -20.93 15.71 8.73
N ASP A 317 -19.93 14.89 9.05
CA ASP A 317 -20.12 13.45 9.12
C ASP A 317 -20.80 13.02 10.43
N ALA A 318 -21.01 11.71 10.60
CA ALA A 318 -21.64 11.14 11.80
C ALA A 318 -20.84 11.41 13.10
N GLN A 319 -19.58 11.84 13.00
CA GLN A 319 -18.72 12.18 14.12
C GLN A 319 -18.65 13.70 14.36
N GLY A 320 -19.38 14.51 13.59
CA GLY A 320 -19.39 15.97 13.70
C GLY A 320 -18.17 16.65 13.08
N ARG A 321 -17.41 15.94 12.22
CA ARG A 321 -16.26 16.51 11.49
C ARG A 321 -16.75 17.16 10.21
N ILE A 322 -16.18 18.31 9.84
CA ILE A 322 -16.48 18.98 8.58
C ILE A 322 -16.04 18.12 7.41
N VAL A 323 -16.95 17.88 6.48
CA VAL A 323 -16.64 17.25 5.20
C VAL A 323 -16.33 18.33 4.18
N TRP A 324 -15.06 18.72 4.13
CA TRP A 324 -14.57 19.84 3.33
C TRP A 324 -14.92 19.77 1.84
N THR A 325 -14.94 18.57 1.26
CA THR A 325 -15.25 18.37 -0.15
C THR A 325 -16.59 19.00 -0.53
N THR A 326 -17.58 19.00 0.35
CA THR A 326 -18.91 19.55 0.05
C THR A 326 -18.92 21.08 -0.09
N LEU A 327 -17.91 21.79 0.44
CA LEU A 327 -17.82 23.24 0.28
C LEU A 327 -17.73 23.62 -1.20
N PHE A 328 -17.03 22.82 -2.00
CA PHE A 328 -16.71 23.15 -3.39
C PHE A 328 -17.54 22.36 -4.41
N ASP A 329 -18.63 21.72 -4.00
CA ASP A 329 -19.52 20.98 -4.91
C ASP A 329 -20.09 21.86 -6.03
N ARG A 330 -20.29 23.16 -5.77
CA ARG A 330 -20.81 24.11 -6.76
C ARG A 330 -19.91 24.26 -8.00
N TYR A 331 -18.65 23.84 -7.93
CA TYR A 331 -17.70 23.92 -9.05
C TYR A 331 -17.76 22.69 -9.97
N GLY A 332 -18.57 21.66 -9.64
CA GLY A 332 -18.77 20.47 -10.47
C GLY A 332 -17.45 19.82 -10.89
N ASP A 333 -17.28 19.61 -12.20
CA ASP A 333 -16.08 19.00 -12.78
C ASP A 333 -14.79 19.82 -12.54
N ASN A 334 -14.90 21.11 -12.22
CA ASN A 334 -13.78 21.99 -11.91
C ASN A 334 -13.45 22.06 -10.41
N ARG A 335 -14.06 21.22 -9.57
CA ARG A 335 -13.81 21.28 -8.12
C ARG A 335 -12.35 21.10 -7.76
N TRP A 336 -11.62 20.18 -8.42
CA TRP A 336 -10.21 19.91 -8.11
C TRP A 336 -9.31 21.08 -8.52
N LYS A 337 -9.63 21.76 -9.62
CA LYS A 337 -8.98 23.00 -10.02
C LYS A 337 -9.16 24.08 -8.95
N PHE A 338 -10.40 24.34 -8.53
CA PHE A 338 -10.66 25.36 -7.52
C PHE A 338 -10.03 25.00 -6.17
N GLN A 339 -10.21 23.76 -5.73
CA GLN A 339 -9.67 23.26 -4.47
C GLN A 339 -8.15 23.37 -4.44
N ARG A 340 -7.42 23.00 -5.50
CA ARG A 340 -5.97 23.17 -5.50
C ARG A 340 -5.55 24.63 -5.50
N ILE A 341 -6.24 25.51 -6.23
CA ILE A 341 -5.96 26.96 -6.17
C ILE A 341 -6.11 27.46 -4.74
N PHE A 342 -7.22 27.10 -4.09
CA PHE A 342 -7.46 27.43 -2.69
C PHE A 342 -6.35 26.90 -1.77
N ASP A 343 -6.02 25.62 -1.92
CA ASP A 343 -4.97 24.98 -1.12
C ASP A 343 -3.62 25.69 -1.33
N ILE A 344 -3.25 26.12 -2.54
CA ILE A 344 -2.01 26.88 -2.77
C ILE A 344 -1.96 28.20 -1.97
N PHE A 345 -3.05 28.97 -1.98
CA PHE A 345 -3.08 30.23 -1.24
C PHE A 345 -3.08 30.01 0.27
N GLU A 346 -3.76 28.95 0.73
CA GLU A 346 -3.77 28.58 2.13
C GLU A 346 -2.40 28.03 2.60
N ASP A 347 -1.74 27.21 1.78
CA ASP A 347 -0.38 26.72 2.00
C ASP A 347 0.57 27.91 2.20
N VAL A 348 0.51 28.92 1.31
CA VAL A 348 1.34 30.14 1.43
C VAL A 348 1.09 30.87 2.75
N ARG A 349 -0.18 31.11 3.10
CA ARG A 349 -0.53 31.83 4.33
C ARG A 349 0.09 31.15 5.55
N VAL A 350 -0.08 29.83 5.62
CA VAL A 350 0.39 28.99 6.71
C VAL A 350 1.91 28.90 6.73
N ASP A 351 2.55 28.73 5.57
CA ASP A 351 4.01 28.64 5.43
C ASP A 351 4.70 29.94 5.82
N VAL A 352 4.10 31.09 5.51
CA VAL A 352 4.65 32.41 5.88
C VAL A 352 4.52 32.65 7.38
N ALA A 353 3.38 32.33 7.97
CA ALA A 353 3.20 32.40 9.42
C ALA A 353 4.17 31.43 10.14
N LEU A 354 4.36 30.24 9.58
CA LEU A 354 5.32 29.26 10.07
C LEU A 354 6.76 29.75 9.95
N ASP A 355 7.19 30.32 8.81
CA ASP A 355 8.55 30.81 8.61
C ASP A 355 8.88 32.02 9.51
N GLN A 356 7.88 32.83 9.86
CA GLN A 356 8.05 33.89 10.87
C GLN A 356 8.38 33.32 12.26
N ARG A 357 7.80 32.17 12.61
CA ARG A 357 8.02 31.50 13.90
C ARG A 357 9.22 30.54 13.88
N MET A 358 9.51 29.95 12.73
CA MET A 358 10.60 29.03 12.44
C MET A 358 11.36 29.50 11.19
N PRO A 359 12.28 30.48 11.33
CA PRO A 359 13.02 31.02 10.20
C PRO A 359 13.76 29.94 9.41
N GLY A 360 13.54 29.94 8.09
CA GLY A 360 14.20 29.03 7.16
C GLY A 360 13.34 27.83 6.74
N TYR A 361 12.11 27.71 7.24
CA TYR A 361 11.15 26.70 6.77
C TYR A 361 10.91 26.81 5.26
N ILE A 362 10.58 28.01 4.75
CA ILE A 362 10.32 28.22 3.32
C ILE A 362 11.56 27.88 2.47
N ALA A 363 12.75 28.30 2.92
CA ALA A 363 13.99 28.01 2.20
C ALA A 363 14.28 26.51 2.10
N ARG A 364 13.95 25.74 3.15
CA ARG A 364 14.08 24.28 3.16
C ARG A 364 13.05 23.61 2.26
N LEU A 365 11.80 24.08 2.28
CA LEU A 365 10.75 23.63 1.37
C LEU A 365 11.16 23.84 -0.10
N GLN A 366 11.63 25.03 -0.44
CA GLN A 366 12.10 25.35 -1.80
C GLN A 366 13.24 24.45 -2.24
N LYS A 367 14.25 24.27 -1.37
CA LYS A 367 15.38 23.39 -1.64
C LYS A 367 14.91 21.95 -1.90
N LEU A 368 13.97 21.44 -1.10
CA LEU A 368 13.40 20.12 -1.29
C LEU A 368 12.63 20.02 -2.62
N SER A 369 11.81 21.03 -2.94
CA SER A 369 11.05 21.13 -4.19
C SER A 369 11.96 21.16 -5.43
N GLN A 370 13.10 21.85 -5.37
CA GLN A 370 14.09 21.91 -6.45
C GLN A 370 14.79 20.57 -6.71
N THR A 371 14.93 19.74 -5.67
CA THR A 371 15.53 18.40 -5.79
C THR A 371 14.53 17.28 -6.07
N THR A 372 13.23 17.58 -6.02
CA THR A 372 12.16 16.61 -6.28
C THR A 372 11.78 16.68 -7.75
N THR A 373 11.59 15.52 -8.39
CA THR A 373 11.09 15.46 -9.77
C THR A 373 9.70 16.12 -9.85
N PRO A 374 9.51 17.16 -10.67
CA PRO A 374 8.20 17.78 -10.85
C PRO A 374 7.18 16.80 -11.44
N PRO A 375 5.89 16.95 -11.14
CA PRO A 375 4.85 16.12 -11.76
C PRO A 375 4.71 16.45 -13.25
N GLU A 376 4.14 15.52 -14.01
CA GLU A 376 3.83 15.70 -15.43
C GLU A 376 2.38 16.19 -15.64
N GLY A 377 2.03 16.55 -16.88
CA GLY A 377 0.66 16.89 -17.26
C GLY A 377 0.10 18.14 -16.57
N SER A 378 -1.20 18.13 -16.29
CA SER A 378 -1.92 19.28 -15.70
C SER A 378 -1.40 19.67 -14.32
N ALA A 379 -0.89 18.72 -13.54
CA ALA A 379 -0.37 18.94 -12.19
C ALA A 379 0.86 19.88 -12.16
N LEU A 380 1.67 19.88 -13.23
CA LEU A 380 2.89 20.71 -13.33
C LEU A 380 2.59 22.20 -13.18
N ALA A 381 1.51 22.70 -13.79
CA ALA A 381 1.15 24.11 -13.73
C ALA A 381 0.89 24.57 -12.29
N TYR A 382 0.22 23.74 -11.49
CA TYR A 382 -0.09 24.03 -10.09
C TYR A 382 1.12 23.91 -9.18
N TRP A 383 1.99 22.92 -9.44
CA TRP A 383 3.28 22.79 -8.76
C TRP A 383 4.13 24.05 -8.96
N GLN A 384 4.24 24.53 -10.20
CA GLN A 384 5.00 25.73 -10.55
C GLN A 384 4.43 26.98 -9.90
N LEU A 385 3.10 27.14 -9.90
CA LEU A 385 2.44 28.23 -9.21
C LEU A 385 2.74 28.21 -7.70
N ALA A 386 2.62 27.05 -7.05
CA ALA A 386 2.92 26.90 -5.62
C ALA A 386 4.39 27.25 -5.32
N LEU A 387 5.32 26.78 -6.14
CA LEU A 387 6.75 27.08 -5.99
C LEU A 387 7.02 28.57 -6.15
N GLN A 388 6.48 29.20 -7.20
CA GLN A 388 6.61 30.63 -7.45
C GLN A 388 6.06 31.47 -6.29
N LEU A 389 4.90 31.11 -5.75
CA LEU A 389 4.30 31.86 -4.63
C LEU A 389 5.03 31.63 -3.31
N SER A 390 5.75 30.52 -3.15
CA SER A 390 6.61 30.29 -1.98
C SER A 390 7.87 31.18 -1.99
N GLU A 391 8.28 31.72 -3.14
CA GLU A 391 9.44 32.60 -3.24
C GLU A 391 9.13 33.95 -2.58
N LYS A 392 9.97 34.40 -1.63
CA LYS A 392 9.78 35.62 -0.81
C LYS A 392 9.70 36.93 -1.62
N GLN A 393 9.76 36.85 -2.94
CA GLN A 393 9.54 37.94 -3.87
C GLN A 393 8.68 37.43 -5.03
N PRO A 394 7.37 37.19 -4.83
CA PRO A 394 6.49 37.18 -5.97
C PRO A 394 6.65 38.56 -6.59
N ASP A 395 7.04 38.61 -7.86
CA ASP A 395 7.27 39.84 -8.60
C ASP A 395 6.14 40.81 -8.24
N ALA A 396 6.44 41.99 -7.70
CA ALA A 396 5.46 42.84 -6.98
C ALA A 396 4.25 43.24 -7.85
N ASN A 397 4.33 42.98 -9.16
CA ASN A 397 3.31 43.20 -10.18
C ASN A 397 2.50 41.94 -10.57
N SER A 398 2.85 40.73 -10.10
CA SER A 398 2.33 39.48 -10.65
C SER A 398 0.98 39.02 -10.05
N PHE A 399 0.65 39.41 -8.81
CA PHE A 399 -0.67 39.08 -8.24
C PHE A 399 -1.17 40.10 -7.19
N TYR A 400 -2.15 40.91 -7.58
CA TYR A 400 -2.71 41.98 -6.75
C TYR A 400 -3.45 41.41 -5.52
N GLY A 401 -2.85 41.55 -4.34
CA GLY A 401 -3.41 41.13 -3.05
C GLY A 401 -2.61 40.04 -2.32
N PHE A 402 -1.57 39.46 -2.93
CA PHE A 402 -0.76 38.42 -2.30
C PHE A 402 -0.13 38.85 -0.96
N SER A 403 0.32 40.10 -0.88
CA SER A 403 0.88 40.67 0.36
C SER A 403 -0.09 40.61 1.54
N ALA A 404 -1.40 40.47 1.31
CA ALA A 404 -2.39 40.31 2.36
C ALA A 404 -2.20 39.00 3.15
N LEU A 405 -1.76 37.92 2.50
CA LEU A 405 -1.47 36.63 3.15
C LEU A 405 -0.20 36.65 3.99
N MET A 406 0.69 37.61 3.72
CA MET A 406 1.95 37.74 4.46
C MET A 406 1.76 38.44 5.81
N ARG A 407 0.56 38.99 6.07
CA ARG A 407 0.24 39.68 7.32
C ARG A 407 -0.08 38.67 8.41
N GLY A 408 0.35 38.97 9.64
CA GLY A 408 0.12 38.10 10.80
C GLY A 408 -1.35 38.00 11.23
N ASP A 409 -2.23 38.86 10.73
CA ASP A 409 -3.68 38.83 10.95
C ASP A 409 -4.46 38.15 9.81
N SER A 410 -3.75 37.57 8.82
CA SER A 410 -4.40 36.87 7.71
C SER A 410 -5.08 35.58 8.15
N THR A 411 -6.25 35.34 7.57
CA THR A 411 -7.12 34.22 7.89
C THR A 411 -7.33 33.33 6.67
N ILE A 412 -7.93 32.15 6.88
CA ILE A 412 -8.35 31.28 5.78
C ILE A 412 -9.35 31.95 4.82
N VAL A 413 -10.10 32.95 5.30
CA VAL A 413 -11.02 33.73 4.46
C VAL A 413 -10.24 34.57 3.43
N ASP A 414 -9.09 35.13 3.82
CA ASP A 414 -8.22 35.87 2.90
C ASP A 414 -7.66 34.94 1.80
N SER A 415 -7.24 33.72 2.18
CA SER A 415 -6.83 32.67 1.24
C SER A 415 -7.96 32.34 0.26
N PHE A 416 -9.19 32.22 0.75
CA PHE A 416 -10.38 31.94 -0.05
C PHE A 416 -10.70 33.07 -1.05
N HIS A 417 -10.67 34.33 -0.62
CA HIS A 417 -10.92 35.47 -1.50
C HIS A 417 -9.90 35.59 -2.63
N LEU A 418 -8.62 35.36 -2.32
CA LEU A 418 -7.57 35.34 -3.35
C LEU A 418 -7.74 34.16 -4.29
N ALA A 419 -8.11 32.99 -3.78
CA ALA A 419 -8.41 31.82 -4.59
C ALA A 419 -9.58 32.06 -5.56
N LEU A 420 -10.67 32.68 -5.09
CA LEU A 420 -11.81 33.09 -5.93
C LEU A 420 -11.37 34.05 -7.04
N LYS A 421 -10.61 35.09 -6.68
CA LYS A 421 -10.11 36.09 -7.64
C LYS A 421 -9.18 35.48 -8.67
N TYR A 422 -8.26 34.61 -8.24
CA TYR A 422 -7.36 33.88 -9.12
C TYR A 422 -8.16 32.96 -10.05
N TYR A 423 -9.04 32.12 -9.50
CA TYR A 423 -9.86 31.19 -10.27
C TYR A 423 -10.68 31.89 -11.36
N ALA A 424 -11.28 33.05 -11.05
CA ALA A 424 -12.08 33.82 -12.01
C ALA A 424 -11.27 34.38 -13.19
N SER A 425 -9.97 34.59 -13.02
CA SER A 425 -9.07 35.17 -14.03
C SER A 425 -8.07 34.18 -14.62
N SER A 426 -8.08 32.93 -14.14
CA SER A 426 -7.03 31.95 -14.40
C SER A 426 -7.38 30.94 -15.49
N ASN A 427 -6.44 30.77 -16.42
CA ASN A 427 -6.46 29.74 -17.47
C ASN A 427 -5.83 28.40 -17.03
N MET A 428 -5.71 28.13 -15.73
CA MET A 428 -5.13 26.88 -15.24
C MET A 428 -5.91 25.64 -15.73
N PRO A 429 -5.23 24.54 -16.06
CA PRO A 429 -5.86 23.35 -16.61
C PRO A 429 -6.75 22.65 -15.59
N SER A 430 -7.82 21.97 -16.02
CA SER A 430 -8.61 21.12 -15.13
C SER A 430 -7.77 19.93 -14.62
N LEU A 431 -8.09 19.45 -13.42
CA LEU A 431 -7.37 18.38 -12.74
C LEU A 431 -8.25 17.14 -12.60
N THR A 432 -7.68 15.97 -12.89
CA THR A 432 -8.21 14.70 -12.39
C THR A 432 -7.90 14.55 -10.89
N TRP A 433 -8.49 13.55 -10.24
CA TRP A 433 -8.15 13.22 -8.85
C TRP A 433 -6.66 12.87 -8.68
N ILE A 434 -6.07 12.16 -9.64
CA ILE A 434 -4.64 11.80 -9.59
C ILE A 434 -3.77 13.06 -9.75
N ASP A 435 -4.08 13.91 -10.75
CA ASP A 435 -3.34 15.15 -10.96
C ASP A 435 -3.41 16.08 -9.74
N TYR A 436 -4.58 16.14 -9.10
CA TYR A 436 -4.79 16.89 -7.87
C TYR A 436 -3.79 16.45 -6.79
N LEU A 437 -3.70 15.14 -6.53
CA LEU A 437 -2.83 14.61 -5.49
C LEU A 437 -1.34 14.72 -5.84
N THR A 438 -0.95 14.73 -7.11
CA THR A 438 0.45 14.90 -7.52
C THR A 438 0.88 16.37 -7.66
N SER A 439 -0.05 17.32 -7.57
CA SER A 439 0.23 18.76 -7.77
C SER A 439 0.79 19.52 -6.55
N TYR A 440 0.98 18.82 -5.42
CA TYR A 440 1.48 19.40 -4.16
C TYR A 440 2.98 19.44 -4.12
N LEU A 441 3.56 20.51 -3.54
CA LEU A 441 4.97 20.52 -3.14
C LEU A 441 5.26 19.33 -2.20
N PRO A 442 6.50 18.81 -2.14
CA PRO A 442 6.77 17.50 -1.55
C PRO A 442 6.45 17.42 -0.05
N ALA A 443 6.40 18.53 0.68
CA ALA A 443 6.01 18.51 2.09
C ALA A 443 4.53 18.79 2.34
N HIS A 444 3.78 19.26 1.33
CA HIS A 444 2.39 19.67 1.50
C HIS A 444 1.45 18.50 1.28
N SER A 445 0.24 18.66 1.79
CA SER A 445 -0.83 17.68 1.68
C SER A 445 -2.15 18.38 1.39
N PRO A 446 -3.13 17.69 0.79
CA PRO A 446 -4.45 18.29 0.63
C PRO A 446 -5.07 18.65 1.99
N ASN A 447 -5.46 19.92 2.15
CA ASN A 447 -6.10 20.42 3.38
C ASN A 447 -7.39 19.67 3.73
N MET A 448 -8.00 19.04 2.72
CA MET A 448 -9.34 18.45 2.73
C MET A 448 -9.34 16.94 2.49
N ILE A 449 -8.19 16.26 2.62
CA ILE A 449 -8.11 14.82 2.35
C ILE A 449 -8.97 13.99 3.33
N ARG A 450 -9.16 14.50 4.54
CA ARG A 450 -9.92 13.88 5.63
C ARG A 450 -10.92 14.87 6.21
N PRO A 451 -12.09 14.41 6.71
CA PRO A 451 -12.95 15.26 7.51
C PRO A 451 -12.26 15.74 8.79
N VAL A 452 -12.44 17.00 9.17
CA VAL A 452 -11.69 17.62 10.29
C VAL A 452 -12.64 18.16 11.37
N TYR A 453 -12.29 17.98 12.65
CA TYR A 453 -12.94 18.66 13.77
C TYR A 453 -12.60 20.15 13.76
N MET A 454 -13.62 21.00 13.88
CA MET A 454 -13.42 22.44 14.02
C MET A 454 -12.74 22.81 15.34
N PHE A 455 -11.91 23.84 15.29
CA PHE A 455 -11.44 24.54 16.49
C PHE A 455 -12.31 25.78 16.71
N GLY A 456 -12.91 25.91 17.91
CA GLY A 456 -13.87 27.00 18.19
C GLY A 456 -14.68 26.87 19.48
N GLN A 457 -14.89 25.67 20.01
CA GLN A 457 -15.34 25.54 21.41
C GLN A 457 -14.12 25.70 22.32
N LYS A 458 -13.96 26.90 22.91
CA LYS A 458 -13.34 27.00 24.23
C LYS A 458 -14.20 26.15 25.17
N VAL A 459 -13.85 24.87 25.32
CA VAL A 459 -14.23 24.13 26.51
C VAL A 459 -13.60 24.93 27.65
N SER A 460 -14.45 25.51 28.48
CA SER A 460 -14.06 26.20 29.70
C SER A 460 -12.96 25.40 30.40
N ASP A 461 -11.89 26.10 30.80
CA ASP A 461 -10.84 25.59 31.67
C ASP A 461 -11.43 24.75 32.81
N THR A 462 -11.41 23.43 32.65
CA THR A 462 -11.58 22.40 33.69
C THR A 462 -11.46 21.04 33.00
N ASN A 463 -10.23 20.69 32.63
CA ASN A 463 -9.71 19.32 32.69
C ASN A 463 -8.28 19.37 32.13
N HIS A 464 -7.32 19.62 33.01
CA HIS A 464 -5.95 19.17 32.79
C HIS A 464 -5.99 17.63 32.68
N ASN A 465 -6.19 17.11 31.47
CA ASN A 465 -5.84 15.74 31.14
C ASN A 465 -4.33 15.66 31.07
N THR A 466 -3.68 15.58 32.23
CA THR A 466 -2.28 15.22 32.34
C THR A 466 -2.13 13.79 31.84
N LEU A 467 -1.56 13.62 30.66
CA LEU A 467 -1.11 12.32 30.15
C LEU A 467 -0.03 11.78 31.12
N GLN A 468 -0.32 10.69 31.82
CA GLN A 468 0.73 9.92 32.50
C GLN A 468 1.47 9.09 31.44
N ILE A 469 2.79 9.26 31.43
CA ILE A 469 3.71 8.43 30.64
C ILE A 469 3.91 7.13 31.44
N ASN A 470 3.53 6.00 30.86
CA ASN A 470 3.83 4.70 31.44
C ASN A 470 5.34 4.44 31.38
N GLN A 471 5.84 3.56 32.24
CA GLN A 471 7.28 3.22 32.32
C GLN A 471 7.84 2.59 31.03
N ASP A 472 7.00 2.23 30.07
CA ASP A 472 7.34 1.71 28.74
C ASP A 472 7.23 2.75 27.61
N GLY A 473 6.94 4.03 27.94
CA GLY A 473 6.78 5.10 26.95
C GLY A 473 5.44 5.09 26.19
N SER A 474 4.50 4.21 26.55
CA SER A 474 3.14 4.22 25.99
C SER A 474 2.25 5.29 26.65
N PHE A 475 1.33 5.86 25.88
CA PHE A 475 0.30 6.77 26.36
C PHE A 475 -1.02 6.02 26.57
N SER A 476 -1.53 5.98 27.80
CA SER A 476 -2.88 5.45 28.09
C SER A 476 -3.82 6.55 28.60
N ARG A 477 -5.07 6.55 28.10
CA ARG A 477 -6.19 7.26 28.73
C ARG A 477 -6.81 6.36 29.80
N PHE A 478 -7.05 6.89 31.01
CA PHE A 478 -8.02 6.27 31.93
C PHE A 478 -9.45 6.70 31.56
N SER A 479 -10.35 5.74 31.74
CA SER A 479 -11.66 5.53 31.12
C SER A 479 -12.82 6.35 31.71
N ASP A 480 -13.93 6.40 30.96
CA ASP A 480 -15.28 5.89 31.30
C ASP A 480 -16.26 6.38 30.20
N MET A 481 -17.29 5.70 29.71
CA MET A 481 -18.32 4.92 30.38
C MET A 481 -19.18 4.22 29.28
N LYS A 482 -19.39 2.90 29.35
CA LYS A 482 -20.53 2.23 28.67
C LYS A 482 -21.11 1.18 29.61
N THR A 483 -21.83 1.67 30.60
CA THR A 483 -23.02 1.01 31.17
C THR A 483 -24.19 1.92 30.83
N VAL A 484 -24.99 1.57 29.83
CA VAL A 484 -26.40 1.98 29.77
C VAL A 484 -27.22 0.81 29.26
N ASP A 485 -28.03 0.38 30.21
CA ASP A 485 -29.25 -0.40 30.16
C ASP A 485 -30.06 -0.33 28.87
N ARG A 486 -30.54 -1.51 28.49
CA ARG A 486 -31.56 -1.74 27.47
C ARG A 486 -32.91 -1.68 28.19
N GLU A 487 -33.64 -0.57 28.04
CA GLU A 487 -35.00 -0.47 28.56
C GLU A 487 -35.97 -1.39 27.80
N ARG A 488 -36.90 -1.92 28.59
CA ARG A 488 -38.01 -2.81 28.25
C ARG A 488 -39.12 -2.06 27.51
N SER A 489 -39.82 -2.78 26.63
CA SER A 489 -41.27 -2.62 26.44
C SER A 489 -41.95 -4.00 26.25
N ASP A 490 -42.57 -4.48 27.33
CA ASP A 490 -43.88 -5.16 27.49
C ASP A 490 -44.46 -6.00 26.31
N THR A 491 -44.34 -7.36 26.33
CA THR A 491 -45.26 -8.44 26.85
C THR A 491 -46.28 -9.01 25.85
N PRO A 492 -46.89 -10.23 26.01
CA PRO A 492 -46.79 -11.26 27.08
C PRO A 492 -46.69 -12.76 26.66
N MET A 493 -46.26 -13.58 27.65
CA MET A 493 -46.68 -14.96 28.02
C MET A 493 -46.58 -16.18 27.06
N GLU A 494 -45.82 -17.20 27.49
CA GLU A 494 -46.27 -18.59 27.81
C GLU A 494 -45.10 -19.36 28.49
N ILE A 495 -45.15 -19.66 29.80
CA ILE A 495 -45.41 -20.99 30.42
C ILE A 495 -44.66 -22.12 29.66
N GLU A 496 -43.65 -22.80 30.20
CA GLU A 496 -43.85 -23.91 31.15
C GLU A 496 -42.54 -24.44 31.79
N ARG A 497 -42.55 -24.44 33.12
CA ARG A 497 -42.09 -25.42 34.14
C ARG A 497 -40.87 -26.37 33.95
N GLN A 498 -40.26 -26.59 35.14
CA GLN A 498 -39.50 -27.74 35.66
C GLN A 498 -38.00 -27.78 35.29
N ASN A 499 -37.04 -28.00 36.20
CA ASN A 499 -37.04 -28.40 37.61
C ASN A 499 -35.66 -28.04 38.22
N SER A 500 -35.67 -27.61 39.49
CA SER A 500 -34.84 -28.07 40.63
C SER A 500 -33.45 -28.70 40.32
N SER A 501 -32.32 -28.40 40.97
CA SER A 501 -32.11 -27.86 42.32
C SER A 501 -30.60 -27.78 42.63
N MET A 502 -30.24 -26.74 43.39
CA MET A 502 -29.43 -26.78 44.63
C MET A 502 -27.90 -27.00 44.65
N ILE A 503 -27.26 -25.98 45.27
CA ILE A 503 -26.29 -26.06 46.40
C ILE A 503 -24.82 -26.41 46.08
N THR A 504 -24.01 -25.33 45.93
CA THR A 504 -22.83 -24.88 46.72
C THR A 504 -21.91 -25.91 47.45
N PRO A 505 -20.76 -25.50 48.04
CA PRO A 505 -19.51 -24.99 47.45
C PRO A 505 -18.27 -25.69 48.08
N ARG A 506 -17.06 -25.13 47.90
CA ARG A 506 -15.75 -25.43 48.58
C ARG A 506 -14.93 -26.56 47.93
N LYS A 507 -13.60 -26.56 47.90
CA LYS A 507 -12.53 -25.84 48.65
C LYS A 507 -11.22 -25.98 47.84
N ARG A 508 -10.35 -24.97 47.85
CA ARG A 508 -8.89 -25.13 47.57
C ARG A 508 -8.20 -25.87 48.72
N PRO A 509 -7.10 -26.59 48.46
CA PRO A 509 -5.77 -26.13 48.95
C PRO A 509 -4.67 -26.26 47.86
N LYS A 510 -3.79 -25.26 47.72
CA LYS A 510 -2.39 -25.19 48.23
C LYS A 510 -1.51 -26.39 47.79
N GLN A 511 -0.64 -26.17 46.80
CA GLN A 511 0.79 -25.80 46.94
C GLN A 511 1.63 -27.04 47.22
N ASP A 512 2.51 -27.43 46.28
CA ASP A 512 3.95 -27.41 46.54
C ASP A 512 4.79 -27.90 45.36
N SER A 513 5.89 -27.19 45.22
CA SER A 513 7.09 -27.42 44.42
C SER A 513 7.66 -28.84 44.55
N LYS A 514 8.18 -29.38 43.44
CA LYS A 514 9.57 -29.90 43.32
C LYS A 514 9.83 -30.49 41.94
N GLY A 515 10.83 -29.90 41.27
CA GLY A 515 11.98 -30.58 40.67
C GLY A 515 11.79 -31.82 39.79
N LEU A 516 12.30 -31.66 38.56
CA LEU A 516 13.41 -32.44 37.99
C LEU A 516 13.07 -33.48 36.89
N LYS A 517 13.92 -33.38 35.84
CA LYS A 517 14.40 -34.40 34.89
C LYS A 517 13.65 -34.58 33.57
N ILE A 518 14.21 -33.88 32.58
CA ILE A 518 14.34 -34.28 31.18
C ILE A 518 14.92 -35.71 31.09
N GLN A 519 14.24 -36.60 30.37
CA GLN A 519 14.88 -37.71 29.66
C GLN A 519 14.40 -37.72 28.21
N ARG A 520 15.37 -37.55 27.30
CA ARG A 520 15.27 -37.88 25.89
C ARG A 520 15.09 -39.39 25.72
N ARG A 521 14.15 -39.80 24.87
CA ARG A 521 14.25 -41.06 24.12
C ARG A 521 13.90 -40.83 22.65
N VAL A 522 14.83 -41.24 21.81
CA VAL A 522 14.73 -41.42 20.36
C VAL A 522 14.11 -42.80 20.11
N GLY A 523 13.21 -42.93 19.14
CA GLY A 523 12.67 -44.21 18.68
C GLY A 523 11.57 -44.08 17.61
N THR A 524 11.99 -44.36 16.38
CA THR A 524 11.36 -44.68 15.07
C THR A 524 9.88 -45.19 15.01
N PRO A 525 9.23 -45.16 13.80
CA PRO A 525 7.78 -44.96 13.57
C PRO A 525 6.93 -46.24 13.45
N PRO A 526 5.59 -46.10 13.30
CA PRO A 526 4.92 -46.81 12.21
C PRO A 526 3.89 -45.97 11.43
N ALA A 527 3.51 -46.53 10.28
CA ALA A 527 2.81 -45.93 9.17
C ALA A 527 1.26 -45.90 9.26
N ARG A 528 0.69 -45.00 8.45
CA ARG A 528 -0.60 -45.05 7.71
C ARG A 528 -1.88 -45.48 8.42
N GLY A 529 -2.81 -44.52 8.50
CA GLY A 529 -4.19 -44.68 8.03
C GLY A 529 -5.28 -44.39 9.07
N GLY A 530 -6.21 -43.49 8.73
CA GLY A 530 -7.54 -43.44 9.37
C GLY A 530 -8.00 -42.06 9.82
N ARG A 531 -8.97 -41.50 9.10
CA ARG A 531 -9.70 -40.26 9.39
C ARG A 531 -10.49 -40.37 10.70
N SER A 532 -10.47 -39.33 11.52
CA SER A 532 -11.67 -38.88 12.26
C SER A 532 -11.53 -37.43 12.69
N SER A 533 -12.51 -36.65 12.25
CA SER A 533 -12.79 -35.26 12.55
C SER A 533 -12.92 -35.01 14.06
N GLY A 534 -12.29 -33.95 14.54
CA GLY A 534 -12.47 -33.43 15.90
C GLY A 534 -12.00 -32.00 15.95
N GLY A 535 -12.93 -31.06 15.80
CA GLY A 535 -12.69 -29.63 15.95
C GLY A 535 -12.35 -29.33 17.42
N GLY A 536 -11.07 -29.16 17.70
CA GLY A 536 -10.58 -28.50 18.89
C GLY A 536 -10.07 -27.12 18.50
N LEU A 537 -10.67 -26.08 19.04
CA LEU A 537 -10.09 -24.73 19.05
C LEU A 537 -8.69 -24.84 19.68
N PRO A 538 -7.60 -24.49 18.98
CA PRO A 538 -6.33 -24.36 19.65
C PRO A 538 -6.36 -23.04 20.42
N GLN A 539 -6.28 -23.15 21.75
CA GLN A 539 -5.82 -22.06 22.60
C GLN A 539 -4.54 -21.46 21.99
N PRO A 540 -4.35 -20.13 22.03
CA PRO A 540 -3.07 -19.55 21.67
C PRO A 540 -2.01 -20.16 22.58
N ALA A 541 -1.08 -20.91 21.99
CA ALA A 541 0.17 -21.20 22.65
C ALA A 541 0.88 -19.86 22.84
N GLN A 542 1.16 -19.51 24.10
CA GLN A 542 2.21 -18.54 24.42
C GLN A 542 3.50 -19.09 23.82
N ILE A 543 3.85 -18.59 22.64
CA ILE A 543 5.13 -18.80 22.02
C ILE A 543 5.92 -17.53 22.27
N ASN A 544 7.04 -17.71 22.99
CA ASN A 544 7.99 -16.67 23.33
C ASN A 544 8.33 -15.82 22.10
N GLU A 545 8.14 -14.52 22.25
CA GLU A 545 8.50 -13.46 21.32
C GLU A 545 10.03 -13.34 21.24
N ASP A 546 10.69 -14.23 20.49
CA ASP A 546 12.08 -14.03 20.06
C ASP A 546 12.11 -13.19 18.77
N GLY A 547 11.63 -11.96 18.90
CA GLY A 547 11.63 -10.93 17.86
C GLY A 547 11.72 -9.55 18.51
N LEU A 548 12.95 -9.12 18.82
CA LEU A 548 13.30 -7.78 19.27
C LEU A 548 12.50 -7.23 20.47
N HIS A 549 12.35 -8.03 21.52
CA HIS A 549 12.39 -7.44 22.85
C HIS A 549 13.84 -7.06 23.11
N GLU A 550 14.13 -5.75 23.13
CA GLU A 550 15.29 -5.26 23.86
C GLU A 550 15.16 -5.80 25.28
N ASN A 551 16.00 -6.79 25.61
CA ASN A 551 16.18 -7.20 26.97
C ASN A 551 16.48 -5.94 27.77
N ILE A 552 15.53 -5.49 28.60
CA ILE A 552 15.79 -4.56 29.69
C ILE A 552 16.68 -5.35 30.64
N VAL A 553 17.97 -5.36 30.34
CA VAL A 553 19.00 -5.81 31.25
C VAL A 553 18.93 -4.86 32.44
N ASP A 554 18.98 -5.43 33.63
CA ASP A 554 19.10 -4.72 34.91
C ASP A 554 20.40 -3.87 34.86
N GLY A 555 20.34 -2.65 34.31
CA GLY A 555 21.54 -1.90 33.91
C GLY A 555 21.41 -0.69 32.96
N GLY A 556 20.19 -0.26 32.58
CA GLY A 556 19.98 0.93 31.73
C GLY A 556 19.87 0.61 30.22
N ILE A 557 19.47 1.61 29.43
CA ILE A 557 19.19 1.48 27.99
C ILE A 557 20.50 1.54 27.22
N LEU A 558 20.74 0.57 26.33
CA LEU A 558 21.91 0.52 25.47
C LEU A 558 21.76 1.51 24.32
N TYR A 559 22.46 2.64 24.40
CA TYR A 559 22.41 3.67 23.38
C TYR A 559 23.56 3.47 22.36
N PRO A 560 23.26 3.48 21.05
CA PRO A 560 24.29 3.44 20.02
C PRO A 560 24.91 4.83 19.81
N GLU A 561 26.22 4.89 19.63
CA GLU A 561 26.95 6.14 19.41
C GLU A 561 27.92 6.05 18.22
N TRP A 562 28.12 7.19 17.55
CA TRP A 562 29.13 7.33 16.51
C TRP A 562 30.52 7.51 17.12
N ASP A 563 31.43 6.56 16.89
CA ASP A 563 32.82 6.71 17.33
C ASP A 563 33.62 7.50 16.29
N TYR A 564 33.87 8.78 16.59
CA TYR A 564 34.63 9.68 15.73
C TYR A 564 36.09 9.28 15.52
N LYS A 565 36.70 8.48 16.41
CA LYS A 565 38.09 8.01 16.23
C LYS A 565 38.18 6.83 15.26
N THR A 566 37.14 6.00 15.22
CA THR A 566 37.13 4.79 14.37
C THR A 566 36.18 4.89 13.18
N CYS A 567 35.53 6.05 13.00
CA CYS A 567 34.57 6.36 11.92
C CYS A 567 33.54 5.25 11.69
N ARG A 568 33.03 4.66 12.77
CA ARG A 568 32.04 3.58 12.72
C ARG A 568 31.00 3.71 13.82
N TYR A 569 29.80 3.23 13.51
CA TYR A 569 28.70 3.16 14.44
C TYR A 569 28.89 1.97 15.39
N LYS A 570 28.84 2.21 16.71
CA LYS A 570 28.98 1.16 17.71
C LYS A 570 27.64 0.96 18.43
N ALA A 571 27.02 -0.19 18.19
CA ALA A 571 25.83 -0.61 18.92
C ALA A 571 26.19 -0.93 20.38
N GLY A 572 25.34 -0.52 21.33
CA GLY A 572 25.51 -0.78 22.76
C GLY A 572 26.74 -0.14 23.41
N TRP A 573 27.15 1.03 22.93
CA TRP A 573 28.35 1.72 23.41
C TRP A 573 28.19 2.35 24.80
N ALA A 574 27.02 2.94 25.07
CA ALA A 574 26.73 3.61 26.33
C ALA A 574 25.51 3.01 27.02
N HIS A 575 25.58 2.84 28.34
CA HIS A 575 24.41 2.56 29.17
C HIS A 575 23.82 3.89 29.65
N VAL A 576 22.60 4.17 29.26
CA VAL A 576 21.87 5.38 29.65
C VAL A 576 20.85 5.02 30.71
N TYR A 577 20.97 5.65 31.87
CA TYR A 577 20.00 5.53 32.96
C TYR A 577 19.09 6.76 32.92
N GLU A 578 17.86 6.58 32.46
CA GLU A 578 16.85 7.61 32.53
C GLU A 578 16.24 7.63 33.95
N ARG A 579 16.27 8.80 34.61
CA ARG A 579 15.58 9.02 35.89
C ARG A 579 14.67 10.25 35.80
N PRO A 580 13.47 10.22 36.40
CA PRO A 580 12.61 11.39 36.48
C PRO A 580 13.34 12.54 37.17
N LEU A 581 13.32 13.73 36.57
CA LEU A 581 13.93 14.91 37.15
C LEU A 581 13.21 15.27 38.45
N ARG A 582 13.92 15.27 39.59
CA ARG A 582 13.38 15.78 40.86
C ARG A 582 13.74 17.25 40.98
N GLU A 583 12.94 18.06 41.68
CA GLU A 583 13.21 19.50 41.91
C GLU A 583 14.64 19.79 42.42
N LYS A 584 15.25 18.83 43.13
CA LYS A 584 16.62 18.93 43.65
C LYS A 584 17.69 18.85 42.55
N ASP A 585 17.40 18.22 41.42
CA ASP A 585 18.33 18.06 40.29
C ASP A 585 18.38 19.33 39.41
N ALA A 586 17.30 20.12 39.37
CA ALA A 586 17.23 21.39 38.63
C ALA A 586 18.14 22.48 39.22
N MET A 587 18.47 22.39 40.52
CA MET A 587 19.40 23.32 41.19
C MET A 587 20.88 22.97 40.98
N SER A 588 21.21 21.77 40.50
CA SER A 588 22.58 21.36 40.17
C SER A 588 23.00 21.68 38.74
N SER A 589 22.06 21.87 37.81
CA SER A 589 22.35 22.20 36.40
C SER A 589 22.65 23.68 36.15
N SER A 590 22.52 24.55 37.16
CA SER A 590 22.82 25.99 37.09
C SER A 590 24.25 26.35 37.52
N LYS A 591 25.10 25.35 37.77
CA LYS A 591 26.53 25.53 38.06
C LYS A 591 27.38 24.77 37.04
N HIS A 592 27.36 25.19 35.77
CA HIS A 592 28.47 24.98 34.84
C HIS A 592 28.51 26.09 33.80
#